data_AF-A0A944V6C0-F1
#
_entry.id   AF-A0A944V6C0-F1
#
_cell.length_a   1.000
_cell.length_b   1.000
_cell.length_c   1.000
_cell.angle_alpha   90.00
_cell.angle_beta   90.00
_cell.angle_gamma   90.00
#
_symmetry.space_group_name_H-M   'P 1'
#
loop_
_entity.id
_entity.type
_entity.pdbx_description
1 polymer ?
#
loop_
_entity_poly.entity_id
_entity_poly.type
_entity_poly.pdbx_seq_one_letter_code
_entity_poly.pdbx_strand_id
1 'polypeptide(L)' 'MNGRTTVHGLAVDDNLLALINHEALPGTGLDTDAFWTGFAQIIDD' A
#
# COMPACT_ATOMS: atom_id res chain seq x y z
N MET A 1 17.59 0.24 7.85
CA MET A 1 16.99 1.60 7.88
C MET A 1 15.50 1.39 7.65
N ASN A 2 14.63 1.75 8.59
CA ASN A 2 13.17 1.56 8.45
C ASN A 2 12.59 2.83 7.81
N GLY A 3 12.75 2.92 6.49
CA GLY A 3 12.17 4.01 5.72
C GLY A 3 10.65 3.87 5.68
N ARG A 4 9.97 5.02 5.63
CA ARG A 4 8.54 5.09 5.45
C ARG A 4 8.25 5.90 4.21
N THR A 5 7.39 5.38 3.35
CA THR A 5 6.92 6.05 2.15
C THR A 5 5.49 6.52 2.39
N THR A 6 5.20 7.76 1.99
CA THR A 6 3.83 8.29 2.08
C THR A 6 3.07 7.85 0.84
N VAL A 7 1.98 7.11 1.04
CA VAL A 7 1.11 6.58 -0.02
C VAL A 7 -0.32 6.95 0.32
N HIS A 8 -0.97 7.74 -0.53
CA HIS A 8 -2.37 8.17 -0.34
C HIS A 8 -2.66 8.77 1.05
N GLY A 9 -1.71 9.53 1.60
CA GLY A 9 -1.81 10.16 2.92
C GLY A 9 -1.40 9.27 4.10
N LEU A 10 -1.15 7.98 3.86
CA LEU A 10 -0.67 7.04 4.88
C LEU A 10 0.85 6.96 4.89
N ALA A 11 1.45 6.95 6.08
CA ALA A 11 2.86 6.64 6.26
C ALA A 11 3.06 5.12 6.38
N VAL A 12 3.47 4.48 5.28
CA VAL A 12 3.64 3.02 5.19
C VAL A 12 5.12 2.66 5.29
N ASP A 13 5.46 1.58 6.01
CA ASP A 13 6.83 1.07 6.06
C ASP A 13 7.27 0.54 4.69
N ASP A 14 8.49 0.85 4.26
CA ASP A 14 8.98 0.50 2.93
C ASP A 14 8.99 -1.02 2.68
N ASN A 15 9.24 -1.84 3.72
CA ASN A 15 9.21 -3.29 3.58
C ASN A 15 7.77 -3.80 3.38
N LEU A 16 6.81 -3.20 4.08
CA LEU A 16 5.40 -3.55 3.92
C LEU A 16 4.89 -3.12 2.53
N LEU A 17 5.28 -1.92 2.09
CA LEU A 17 4.96 -1.43 0.76
C LEU A 17 5.50 -2.36 -0.33
N ALA A 18 6.76 -2.77 -0.20
CA ALA A 18 7.39 -3.71 -1.14
C ALA A 18 6.70 -5.09 -1.13
N LEU A 19 6.42 -5.64 0.06
CA LEU A 19 5.72 -6.92 0.20
C LEU A 19 4.36 -6.88 -0.52
N ILE A 20 3.56 -5.84 -0.28
CA ILE A 20 2.22 -5.75 -0.87
C ILE A 20 2.32 -5.59 -2.39
N ASN A 21 3.15 -4.67 -2.88
CA ASN A 21 3.23 -4.37 -4.30
C ASN A 21 3.88 -5.48 -5.13
N HIS A 22 4.84 -6.21 -4.56
CA HIS A 22 5.63 -7.21 -5.28
C HIS A 22 5.25 -8.66 -5.00
N GLU A 23 4.63 -8.96 -3.86
CA GLU A 23 4.28 -10.33 -3.48
C GLU A 23 2.77 -10.55 -3.30
N ALA A 24 2.05 -9.60 -2.69
CA ALA A 24 0.64 -9.81 -2.34
C ALA A 24 -0.34 -9.45 -3.46
N LEU A 25 -0.14 -8.30 -4.12
CA LEU A 25 -1.01 -7.79 -5.18
C LEU A 25 -0.87 -8.53 -6.52
N PRO A 26 0.33 -8.96 -6.96
CA PRO A 26 0.48 -9.66 -8.22
C PRO A 26 -0.39 -10.94 -8.27
N GLY A 27 -1.16 -11.10 -9.35
CA GLY A 27 -2.05 -12.25 -9.54
C GLY A 27 -3.45 -12.10 -8.94
N THR A 28 -3.72 -11.02 -8.19
CA THR A 28 -5.06 -10.72 -7.67
C THR A 28 -5.96 -10.01 -8.68
N GLY A 29 -5.37 -9.38 -9.70
CA GLY A 29 -6.10 -8.53 -10.66
C GLY A 29 -6.46 -7.14 -10.11
N LEU A 30 -6.04 -6.80 -8.89
CA LEU A 30 -6.20 -5.47 -8.32
C LEU A 30 -5.08 -4.54 -8.78
N ASP A 31 -5.45 -3.30 -9.09
CA ASP A 31 -4.48 -2.23 -9.31
C ASP A 31 -3.89 -1.76 -7.97
N THR A 32 -2.59 -1.49 -7.98
CA THR A 32 -1.86 -1.07 -6.78
C THR A 32 -2.37 0.26 -6.24
N ASP A 33 -2.63 1.23 -7.11
CA ASP A 33 -3.11 2.55 -6.72
C ASP A 33 -4.54 2.46 -6.18
N ALA A 34 -5.40 1.65 -6.82
CA ALA A 34 -6.76 1.39 -6.36
C ALA A 34 -6.80 0.72 -4.97
N PHE A 35 -5.92 -0.26 -4.72
CA PHE A 35 -5.79 -0.90 -3.41
C PHE A 35 -5.43 0.12 -2.33
N TRP A 36 -4.37 0.90 -2.54
CA TRP A 36 -3.90 1.84 -1.52
C TRP A 36 -4.85 3.02 -1.31
N THR A 37 -5.52 3.48 -2.36
CA THR A 37 -6.58 4.50 -2.25
C THR A 37 -7.72 3.99 -1.39
N GLY A 38 -8.24 2.78 -1.67
CA GLY A 38 -9.31 2.17 -0.88
C GLY A 38 -8.89 1.89 0.56
N PHE A 39 -7.66 1.44 0.77
CA PHE A 39 -7.10 1.22 2.11
C PHE A 39 -7.01 2.51 2.92
N ALA A 40 -6.57 3.61 2.31
CA ALA A 40 -6.55 4.93 2.94
C ALA A 40 -7.95 5.41 3.32
N GLN A 41 -8.94 5.23 2.44
CA GLN A 41 -10.33 5.59 2.72
C GLN A 41 -10.92 4.81 3.91
N ILE A 42 -10.60 3.52 4.05
CA ILE A 42 -11.07 2.69 5.18
C ILE A 42 -10.45 3.14 6.51
N ILE A 43 -9.23 3.67 6.49
CA ILE A 43 -8.56 4.16 7.71
C ILE A 43 -9.06 5.55 8.11
N ASP A 44 -9.45 6.37 7.14
CA ASP A 44 -9.96 7.73 7.36
C ASP A 44 -11.42 7.75 7.87
N ASP A 45 -12.18 6.66 7.64
CA ASP A 45 -13.55 6.44 8.15
C ASP A 45 -13.56 6.02 9.64
#